data_AF-A0A1Q5PYZ0-F1
#
_entry.id   AF-A0A1Q5PYZ0-F1
#
_cell.length_a   1.000
_cell.length_b   1.000
_cell.length_c   1.000
_cell.angle_alpha   90.00
_cell.angle_beta   90.00
_cell.angle_gamma   90.00
#
_symmetry.space_group_name_H-M   'P 1'
#
loop_
_entity.id
_entity.type
_entity.pdbx_description
1 polymer ?
#
loop_
_entity_poly.entity_id
_entity_poly.type
_entity_poly.pdbx_seq_one_letter_code
_entity_poly.pdbx_strand_id
1 'polypeptide(L)'
;MPHGTVVASFRNYRDAQAAVDKLADAGFPVETTTIVGSDLHIVERITGRLTLSKVVASSLMQGAWFGMLIGLFYVLFAAPESAVPILLGGVAMGAAFGLAAGVIPYLLSGGERDFSSAKQVVASRYDVLATTEVGRVRSLLAGARGAISMTDAPIGQPGPTVASSAGAAGVAAAGGHAADGPTQFGSRADEEPKFGVRLSPEQLAAHLAAQKARMASATDPKQGEQSPAGVKADALVAEQGSSEQAAKAQETGERDEDDPFVPRS
;
A
#
# COMPACT_ATOMS: atom_id res chain seq x y z
N MET A 1 4.56 7.86 -7.15
CA MET A 1 3.19 7.56 -7.61
C MET A 1 3.27 7.28 -9.10
N PRO A 2 2.58 6.27 -9.65
CA PRO A 2 2.55 6.08 -11.10
C PRO A 2 2.04 7.38 -11.77
N HIS A 3 2.73 7.79 -12.82
CA HIS A 3 2.46 9.03 -13.55
C HIS A 3 1.77 8.70 -14.88
N GLY A 4 0.86 9.56 -15.35
CA GLY A 4 0.17 9.37 -16.63
C GLY A 4 -1.22 9.99 -16.65
N THR A 5 -1.82 10.06 -17.84
CA THR A 5 -3.20 10.52 -18.02
C THR A 5 -4.12 9.32 -18.17
N VAL A 6 -5.24 9.30 -17.43
CA VAL A 6 -6.25 8.24 -17.57
C VAL A 6 -6.85 8.27 -18.97
N VAL A 7 -6.69 7.18 -19.71
CA VAL A 7 -7.20 7.03 -21.09
C VAL A 7 -8.51 6.25 -21.13
N ALA A 8 -8.70 5.30 -20.21
CA ALA A 8 -9.88 4.48 -20.08
C ALA A 8 -10.00 3.95 -18.64
N SER A 9 -11.23 3.67 -18.21
CA SER A 9 -11.54 3.09 -16.90
C SER A 9 -12.41 1.85 -17.08
N PHE A 10 -12.24 0.86 -16.23
CA PHE A 10 -12.91 -0.44 -16.30
C PHE A 10 -13.37 -0.89 -14.91
N ARG A 11 -14.45 -1.67 -14.83
CA ARG A 11 -14.93 -2.24 -13.54
C ARG A 11 -14.10 -3.45 -13.10
N ASN A 12 -13.48 -4.13 -14.04
CA ASN A 12 -12.84 -5.44 -13.85
C ASN A 12 -11.38 -5.35 -14.31
N TYR A 13 -10.49 -5.98 -13.57
CA TYR A 13 -9.08 -6.06 -13.96
C TYR A 13 -8.89 -6.74 -15.32
N ARG A 14 -9.68 -7.78 -15.60
CA ARG A 14 -9.63 -8.52 -16.88
C ARG A 14 -9.95 -7.65 -18.09
N ASP A 15 -10.91 -6.73 -17.97
CA ASP A 15 -11.27 -5.84 -19.08
C ASP A 15 -10.18 -4.78 -19.30
N ALA A 16 -9.57 -4.29 -18.22
CA ALA A 16 -8.40 -3.42 -18.30
C ALA A 16 -7.20 -4.13 -18.95
N GLN A 17 -6.96 -5.40 -18.62
CA GLN A 17 -5.92 -6.21 -19.24
C GLN A 17 -6.20 -6.42 -20.74
N ALA A 18 -7.43 -6.79 -21.11
CA ALA A 18 -7.82 -6.93 -22.51
C ALA A 18 -7.68 -5.62 -23.31
N ALA A 19 -7.85 -4.47 -22.66
CA ALA A 19 -7.58 -3.18 -23.28
C ALA A 19 -6.08 -2.96 -23.54
N VAL A 20 -5.21 -3.35 -22.60
CA VAL A 20 -3.75 -3.30 -22.79
C VAL A 20 -3.30 -4.30 -23.87
N ASP A 21 -3.88 -5.50 -23.91
CA ASP A 21 -3.62 -6.48 -24.96
C ASP A 21 -3.99 -5.91 -26.35
N LYS A 22 -5.15 -5.23 -26.46
CA LYS A 22 -5.56 -4.54 -27.69
C LYS A 22 -4.57 -3.45 -28.12
N LEU A 23 -3.91 -2.77 -27.16
CA LEU A 23 -2.85 -1.81 -27.47
C LEU A 23 -1.59 -2.52 -27.98
N ALA A 24 -1.20 -3.63 -27.36
CA ALA A 24 -0.07 -4.46 -27.81
C ALA A 24 -0.29 -4.96 -29.25
N ASP A 25 -1.49 -5.49 -29.54
CA ASP A 25 -1.88 -5.98 -30.87
C ASP A 25 -1.84 -4.87 -31.93
N ALA A 26 -2.10 -3.61 -31.53
CA ALA A 26 -1.99 -2.44 -32.39
C ALA A 26 -0.55 -1.91 -32.55
N GLY A 27 0.44 -2.60 -31.99
CA GLY A 27 1.86 -2.22 -32.02
C GLY A 27 2.20 -1.02 -31.13
N PHE A 28 1.39 -0.75 -30.10
CA PHE A 28 1.65 0.32 -29.15
C PHE A 28 2.63 -0.15 -28.05
N PRO A 29 3.60 0.68 -27.64
CA PRO A 29 4.54 0.35 -26.55
C PRO A 29 3.82 0.30 -25.20
N VAL A 30 3.43 -0.90 -24.76
CA VAL A 30 2.64 -1.11 -23.54
C VAL A 30 3.38 -0.74 -22.25
N GLU A 31 4.72 -0.67 -22.28
CA GLU A 31 5.55 -0.18 -21.18
C GLU A 31 5.25 1.28 -20.77
N THR A 32 4.60 2.04 -21.66
CA THR A 32 4.15 3.42 -21.39
C THR A 32 2.73 3.48 -20.81
N THR A 33 2.13 2.31 -20.54
CA THR A 33 0.78 2.16 -20.00
C THR A 33 0.84 1.56 -18.60
N THR A 34 -0.01 2.01 -17.70
CA THR A 34 -0.09 1.50 -16.32
C THR A 34 -1.54 1.27 -15.94
N ILE A 35 -1.84 0.10 -15.36
CA ILE A 35 -3.16 -0.19 -14.77
C ILE A 35 -3.10 0.17 -13.28
N VAL A 36 -3.99 1.04 -12.84
CA VAL A 36 -4.11 1.48 -11.44
C VAL A 36 -5.48 1.10 -10.92
N GLY A 37 -5.53 0.37 -9.81
CA GLY A 37 -6.77 0.20 -9.06
C GLY A 37 -7.14 1.52 -8.38
N SER A 38 -8.33 2.04 -8.67
CA SER A 38 -8.85 3.29 -8.11
C SER A 38 -10.04 3.00 -7.20
N ASP A 39 -10.32 3.95 -6.29
CA ASP A 39 -11.37 3.85 -5.28
C ASP A 39 -11.27 2.56 -4.47
N LEU A 40 -10.17 2.43 -3.72
CA LEU A 40 -9.92 1.26 -2.89
C LEU A 40 -10.88 1.28 -1.70
N HIS A 41 -11.68 0.23 -1.60
CA HIS A 41 -12.48 -0.06 -0.44
C HIS A 41 -11.78 -1.11 0.41
N ILE A 42 -11.65 -0.81 1.70
CA ILE A 42 -11.26 -1.80 2.69
C ILE A 42 -12.55 -2.53 3.07
N VAL A 43 -12.67 -3.78 2.65
CA VAL A 43 -13.79 -4.65 3.00
C VAL A 43 -13.35 -5.53 4.15
N GLU A 44 -14.09 -5.44 5.26
CA GLU A 44 -13.91 -6.32 6.39
C GLU A 44 -14.96 -7.42 6.34
N ARG A 45 -14.54 -8.64 5.98
CA ARG A 45 -15.43 -9.79 5.91
C ARG A 45 -15.51 -10.45 7.28
N ILE A 46 -16.68 -10.36 7.91
CA ILE A 46 -16.99 -11.05 9.15
C ILE A 46 -17.11 -12.55 8.84
N THR A 47 -16.12 -13.34 9.23
CA THR A 47 -16.04 -14.78 8.94
C THR A 47 -16.80 -15.62 9.96
N GLY A 48 -17.03 -15.11 11.17
CA GLY A 48 -17.80 -15.79 12.20
C GLY A 48 -17.44 -15.31 13.60
N ARG A 49 -18.04 -15.91 14.63
CA ARG A 49 -17.73 -15.59 16.03
C ARG A 49 -16.44 -16.27 16.46
N LEU A 50 -15.52 -15.51 17.07
CA LEU A 50 -14.30 -16.06 17.64
C LEU A 50 -14.61 -16.54 19.07
N THR A 51 -14.92 -17.83 19.22
CA THR A 51 -15.17 -18.41 20.55
C THR A 51 -13.88 -18.96 21.15
N LEU A 52 -13.73 -18.85 22.47
CA LEU A 52 -12.62 -19.44 23.21
C LEU A 52 -12.47 -20.94 22.91
N SER A 53 -13.58 -21.66 22.72
CA SER A 53 -13.57 -23.08 22.34
C SER A 53 -12.87 -23.33 21.00
N LYS A 54 -13.04 -22.44 20.02
CA LYS A 54 -12.39 -22.56 18.71
C LYS A 54 -10.90 -22.28 18.82
N VAL A 55 -10.51 -21.28 19.61
CA VAL A 55 -9.10 -20.98 19.91
C VAL A 55 -8.46 -22.20 20.56
N VAL A 56 -9.00 -22.69 21.67
CA VAL A 56 -8.49 -23.86 22.39
C VAL A 56 -8.37 -25.08 21.48
N ALA A 57 -9.41 -25.40 20.70
CA ALA A 57 -9.37 -26.54 19.78
C ALA A 57 -8.28 -26.40 18.70
N SER A 58 -8.19 -25.23 18.06
CA SER A 58 -7.18 -24.98 17.03
C SER A 58 -5.76 -24.99 17.59
N SER A 59 -5.57 -24.44 18.80
CA SER A 59 -4.30 -24.37 19.49
C SER A 59 -3.82 -25.72 20.01
N LEU A 60 -4.71 -26.55 20.55
CA LEU A 60 -4.41 -27.93 20.93
C LEU A 60 -4.01 -28.76 19.72
N MET A 61 -4.74 -28.65 18.60
CA MET A 61 -4.43 -29.38 17.37
C MET A 61 -3.08 -28.94 16.79
N GLN A 62 -2.84 -27.63 16.72
CA GLN A 62 -1.59 -27.07 16.22
C GLN A 62 -0.40 -27.41 17.15
N GLY A 63 -0.62 -27.46 18.46
CA GLY A 63 0.39 -27.87 19.43
C GLY A 63 0.67 -29.38 19.39
N ALA A 64 -0.38 -30.18 19.28
CA ALA A 64 -0.30 -31.64 19.26
C ALA A 64 0.52 -32.15 18.08
N TRP A 65 0.28 -31.66 16.86
CA TRP A 65 1.06 -32.10 15.70
C TRP A 65 2.52 -31.66 15.78
N PHE A 66 2.79 -30.46 16.32
CA PHE A 66 4.16 -29.98 16.51
C PHE A 66 4.92 -30.80 17.57
N GLY A 67 4.25 -31.10 18.69
CA GLY A 67 4.78 -32.00 19.72
C GLY A 67 4.97 -33.43 19.23
N MET A 68 4.06 -33.91 18.37
CA MET A 68 4.20 -35.20 17.68
C MET A 68 5.44 -35.21 16.79
N LEU A 69 5.68 -34.15 16.03
CA LEU A 69 6.83 -34.03 15.13
C LEU A 69 8.14 -34.01 15.92
N ILE A 70 8.21 -33.23 17.01
CA ILE A 70 9.39 -33.21 17.89
C ILE A 70 9.61 -34.59 18.52
N GLY A 71 8.55 -35.21 19.03
CA GLY A 71 8.62 -36.57 19.58
C GLY A 71 9.10 -37.57 18.54
N LEU A 72 8.63 -37.47 17.30
CA LEU A 72 9.04 -38.33 16.20
C LEU A 72 10.52 -38.18 15.88
N PHE A 73 11.03 -36.95 15.79
CA PHE A 73 12.46 -36.71 15.61
C PHE A 73 13.27 -37.25 16.78
N TYR A 74 12.81 -37.07 18.02
CA TYR A 74 13.49 -37.62 19.19
C TYR A 74 13.54 -39.15 19.16
N VAL A 75 12.46 -39.82 18.79
CA VAL A 75 12.43 -41.29 18.63
C VAL A 75 13.38 -41.75 17.54
N LEU A 76 13.42 -41.04 16.41
CA LEU A 76 14.25 -41.42 15.26
C LEU A 76 15.76 -41.28 15.54
N PHE A 77 16.15 -40.26 16.30
CA PHE A 77 17.57 -39.93 16.52
C PHE A 77 18.11 -40.29 17.90
N ALA A 78 17.26 -40.46 18.92
CA ALA A 78 17.72 -40.60 20.32
C ALA A 78 17.21 -41.86 21.03
N ALA A 79 15.95 -42.27 20.86
CA ALA A 79 15.36 -43.36 21.66
C ALA A 79 14.27 -44.14 20.91
N PRO A 80 14.64 -44.99 19.92
CA PRO A 80 13.69 -45.72 19.09
C PRO A 80 12.89 -46.79 19.87
N GLU A 81 13.46 -47.39 20.90
CA GLU A 81 12.81 -48.42 21.73
C GLU A 81 11.65 -47.88 22.58
N SER A 82 11.60 -46.57 22.80
CA SER A 82 10.59 -45.89 23.63
C SER A 82 9.61 -45.06 22.80
N ALA A 83 9.36 -45.45 21.55
CA ALA A 83 8.59 -44.68 20.59
C ALA A 83 7.21 -44.22 21.09
N VAL A 84 6.39 -45.16 21.59
CA VAL A 84 5.00 -44.88 22.00
C VAL A 84 4.90 -43.87 23.15
N PRO A 85 5.56 -44.07 24.32
CA PRO A 85 5.47 -43.11 25.42
C PRO A 85 6.05 -41.74 25.07
N ILE A 86 7.13 -41.69 24.27
CA ILE A 86 7.73 -40.42 23.84
C ILE A 86 6.81 -39.65 22.90
N LEU A 87 6.19 -40.32 21.93
CA LEU A 87 5.24 -39.68 21.01
C LEU A 87 4.01 -39.14 21.76
N LEU A 88 3.48 -39.94 22.70
CA LEU A 88 2.32 -39.53 23.48
C LEU A 88 2.65 -38.35 24.42
N GLY A 89 3.82 -38.40 25.07
CA GLY A 89 4.33 -37.29 25.87
C GLY A 89 4.60 -36.03 25.05
N GLY A 90 5.18 -36.19 23.85
CA GLY A 90 5.41 -35.10 22.91
C GLY A 90 4.12 -34.43 22.47
N VAL A 91 3.10 -35.22 22.09
CA VAL A 91 1.76 -34.71 21.78
C VAL A 91 1.14 -33.96 22.96
N ALA A 92 1.17 -34.54 24.16
CA ALA A 92 0.59 -33.92 25.36
C ALA A 92 1.28 -32.60 25.71
N MET A 93 2.62 -32.58 25.71
CA MET A 93 3.41 -31.39 25.98
C MET A 93 3.21 -30.32 24.90
N GLY A 94 3.22 -30.73 23.63
CA GLY A 94 2.96 -29.84 22.49
C GLY A 94 1.57 -29.24 22.54
N ALA A 95 0.55 -30.03 22.88
CA ALA A 95 -0.83 -29.55 23.04
C ALA A 95 -0.94 -28.55 24.20
N ALA A 96 -0.33 -28.83 25.35
CA ALA A 96 -0.31 -27.91 26.50
C ALA A 96 0.39 -26.59 26.15
N PHE A 97 1.54 -26.66 25.48
CA PHE A 97 2.25 -25.48 24.98
C PHE A 97 1.43 -24.70 23.95
N GLY A 98 0.86 -25.39 22.96
CA GLY A 98 0.02 -24.77 21.93
C GLY A 98 -1.19 -24.07 22.52
N LEU A 99 -1.85 -24.71 23.49
CA LEU A 99 -2.95 -24.10 24.25
C LEU A 99 -2.50 -22.82 24.96
N ALA A 100 -1.38 -22.84 25.68
CA ALA A 100 -0.85 -21.64 26.33
C ALA A 100 -0.53 -20.54 25.31
N ALA A 101 0.15 -20.89 24.21
CA ALA A 101 0.54 -19.97 23.16
C ALA A 101 -0.66 -19.34 22.41
N GLY A 102 -1.80 -20.04 22.32
CA GLY A 102 -3.02 -19.51 21.71
C GLY A 102 -3.92 -18.75 22.69
N VAL A 103 -4.06 -19.23 23.92
CA VAL A 103 -4.98 -18.68 24.91
C VAL A 103 -4.40 -17.43 25.58
N ILE A 104 -3.10 -17.39 25.90
CA ILE A 104 -2.49 -16.22 26.57
C ILE A 104 -2.68 -14.94 25.75
N PRO A 105 -2.35 -14.89 24.43
CA PRO A 105 -2.58 -13.70 23.62
C PRO A 105 -4.07 -13.33 23.48
N TYR A 106 -4.96 -14.34 23.45
CA TYR A 106 -6.40 -14.13 23.40
C TYR A 106 -6.91 -13.42 24.66
N LEU A 107 -6.43 -13.83 25.84
CA LEU A 107 -6.74 -13.19 27.12
C LEU A 107 -6.15 -11.78 27.22
N LEU A 108 -4.89 -11.58 26.77
CA LEU A 108 -4.25 -10.27 26.75
C LEU A 108 -4.93 -9.28 25.80
N SER A 109 -5.57 -9.78 24.73
CA SER A 109 -6.33 -8.96 23.78
C SER A 109 -7.74 -8.59 24.27
N GLY A 110 -8.12 -8.94 25.50
CA GLY A 110 -9.34 -8.46 26.17
C GLY A 110 -10.64 -9.12 25.71
N GLY A 111 -10.63 -10.17 24.90
CA GLY A 111 -11.85 -10.87 24.48
C GLY A 111 -12.82 -10.07 23.60
N GLU A 112 -12.59 -8.77 23.37
CA GLU A 112 -13.47 -7.85 22.61
C GLU A 112 -13.57 -8.14 21.11
N ARG A 113 -12.98 -9.22 20.61
CA ARG A 113 -13.11 -9.66 19.23
C ARG A 113 -14.18 -10.74 19.13
N ASP A 114 -15.44 -10.36 19.31
CA ASP A 114 -16.60 -11.24 19.10
C ASP A 114 -16.75 -11.73 17.65
N PHE A 115 -15.87 -11.26 16.77
CA PHE A 115 -15.86 -11.56 15.35
C PHE A 115 -14.43 -11.81 14.85
N SER A 116 -14.26 -12.91 14.12
CA SER A 116 -13.10 -13.10 13.26
C SER A 116 -13.33 -12.33 11.96
N SER A 117 -12.44 -11.39 11.67
CA SER A 117 -12.53 -10.47 10.54
C SER A 117 -11.36 -10.69 9.58
N ALA A 118 -11.65 -10.95 8.30
CA ALA A 118 -10.64 -10.88 7.25
C ALA A 118 -10.70 -9.48 6.60
N LYS A 119 -9.59 -8.73 6.66
CA LYS A 119 -9.48 -7.42 6.01
C LYS A 119 -8.93 -7.62 4.61
N GLN A 120 -9.63 -7.14 3.60
CA GLN A 120 -9.17 -7.17 2.22
C GLN A 120 -9.33 -5.79 1.61
N VAL A 121 -8.34 -5.38 0.81
CA VAL A 121 -8.44 -4.17 0.00
C VAL A 121 -8.90 -4.57 -1.39
N VAL A 122 -9.97 -3.93 -1.88
CA VAL A 122 -10.56 -4.19 -3.20
C VAL A 122 -10.70 -2.87 -3.93
N ALA A 123 -10.21 -2.80 -5.17
CA ALA A 123 -10.43 -1.64 -6.03
C ALA A 123 -11.84 -1.69 -6.62
N SER A 124 -12.53 -0.54 -6.66
CA SER A 124 -13.87 -0.46 -7.26
C SER A 124 -13.83 -0.30 -8.77
N ARG A 125 -12.72 0.26 -9.28
CA ARG A 125 -12.46 0.38 -10.71
C ARG A 125 -10.95 0.27 -10.97
N TYR A 126 -10.62 0.02 -12.23
CA TYR A 126 -9.26 -0.06 -12.74
C TYR A 126 -9.10 0.97 -13.85
N ASP A 127 -8.22 1.95 -13.62
CA ASP A 127 -7.90 3.01 -14.55
C ASP A 127 -6.65 2.63 -15.34
N VAL A 128 -6.72 2.74 -16.66
CA VAL A 128 -5.57 2.59 -17.55
C VAL A 128 -5.01 3.98 -17.81
N LEU A 129 -3.76 4.21 -17.41
CA LEU A 129 -3.03 5.46 -17.58
C LEU A 129 -2.03 5.30 -18.71
N ALA A 130 -1.89 6.32 -19.56
CA ALA A 130 -0.83 6.40 -20.56
C ALA A 130 0.08 7.59 -20.27
N THR A 131 1.40 7.41 -20.36
CA THR A 131 2.38 8.50 -20.20
C THR A 131 2.62 9.27 -21.49
N THR A 132 2.49 8.61 -22.64
CA THR A 132 2.78 9.16 -23.97
C THR A 132 1.63 8.82 -24.93
N GLU A 133 1.54 9.57 -26.04
CA GLU A 133 0.58 9.30 -27.12
C GLU A 133 -0.90 9.12 -26.68
N VAL A 134 -1.32 9.83 -25.62
CA VAL A 134 -2.63 9.74 -24.98
C VAL A 134 -3.79 9.79 -26.00
N GLY A 135 -3.71 10.65 -27.02
CA GLY A 135 -4.73 10.76 -28.06
C GLY A 135 -4.86 9.50 -28.93
N ARG A 136 -3.73 8.88 -29.30
CA ARG A 136 -3.69 7.63 -30.07
C ARG A 136 -4.23 6.48 -29.23
N VAL A 137 -3.77 6.34 -27.99
CA VAL A 137 -4.26 5.32 -27.06
C VAL A 137 -5.76 5.44 -26.87
N ARG A 138 -6.26 6.66 -26.63
CA ARG A 138 -7.70 6.92 -26.48
C ARG A 138 -8.50 6.55 -27.73
N SER A 139 -7.94 6.79 -28.92
CA SER A 139 -8.58 6.40 -30.18
C SER A 139 -8.60 4.88 -30.40
N LEU A 140 -7.52 4.17 -30.04
CA LEU A 140 -7.45 2.71 -30.13
C LEU A 140 -8.36 2.02 -29.11
N LEU A 141 -8.53 2.63 -27.94
CA LEU A 141 -9.44 2.17 -26.89
C LEU A 141 -10.88 2.68 -27.06
N ALA A 142 -11.17 3.49 -28.08
CA ALA A 142 -12.54 3.89 -28.39
C ALA A 142 -13.36 2.63 -28.71
N GLY A 143 -14.39 2.37 -27.90
CA GLY A 143 -15.21 1.15 -28.01
C GLY A 143 -14.55 -0.11 -27.44
N ALA A 144 -13.53 0.00 -26.60
CA ALA A 144 -13.03 -1.13 -25.81
C ALA A 144 -14.17 -1.71 -24.96
N ARG A 145 -14.31 -3.04 -24.96
CA ARG A 145 -15.34 -3.73 -24.16
C ARG A 145 -15.13 -3.44 -22.68
N GLY A 146 -16.22 -3.17 -21.96
CA GLY A 146 -16.18 -2.92 -20.53
C GLY A 146 -15.65 -1.55 -20.11
N ALA A 147 -15.27 -0.69 -21.07
CA ALA A 147 -14.88 0.68 -20.76
C ALA A 147 -16.07 1.46 -20.19
N ILE A 148 -15.93 1.96 -18.97
CA ILE A 148 -16.94 2.81 -18.34
C ILE A 148 -16.71 4.27 -18.73
N SER A 149 -17.78 4.93 -19.15
CA SER A 149 -17.75 6.37 -19.38
C SER A 149 -17.76 7.07 -18.03
N MET A 150 -16.97 8.13 -17.89
CA MET A 150 -16.86 8.94 -16.66
C MET A 150 -18.22 9.49 -16.16
N THR A 151 -19.25 9.47 -17.02
CA THR A 151 -20.66 9.82 -16.72
C THR A 151 -21.42 8.75 -15.92
N ASP A 152 -20.93 7.51 -15.83
CA ASP A 152 -21.56 6.40 -15.07
C ASP A 152 -21.05 6.33 -13.62
N ALA A 153 -20.63 7.46 -13.05
CA ALA A 153 -20.12 7.54 -11.70
C ALA A 153 -21.20 7.06 -10.70
N PRO A 154 -20.91 6.08 -9.83
CA PRO A 154 -21.84 5.66 -8.79
C PRO A 154 -22.21 6.86 -7.91
N ILE A 155 -23.51 7.01 -7.64
CA ILE A 155 -24.12 8.09 -6.86
C ILE A 155 -23.44 8.12 -5.48
N GLY A 156 -22.55 9.10 -5.26
CA GLY A 156 -21.81 9.21 -4.00
C GLY A 156 -20.72 10.28 -3.96
N GLN A 157 -20.37 10.94 -5.07
CA GLN A 157 -19.33 11.95 -5.09
C GLN A 157 -19.90 13.33 -5.46
N PRO A 158 -19.97 14.31 -4.54
CA PRO A 158 -20.05 15.71 -4.94
C PRO A 158 -18.67 16.07 -5.52
N GLY A 159 -18.58 16.10 -6.86
CA GLY A 159 -17.41 16.64 -7.53
C GLY A 159 -17.23 18.13 -7.19
N PRO A 160 -16.00 18.67 -7.22
CA PRO A 160 -15.78 20.10 -7.11
C PRO A 160 -16.46 20.77 -8.31
N THR A 161 -17.64 21.35 -8.10
CA THR A 161 -18.24 22.28 -9.05
C THR A 161 -17.26 23.42 -9.24
N VAL A 162 -16.57 23.42 -10.38
CA VAL A 162 -15.94 24.63 -10.91
C VAL A 162 -17.07 25.61 -11.21
N ALA A 163 -17.41 26.41 -10.20
CA ALA A 163 -18.37 27.49 -10.31
C ALA A 163 -17.83 28.46 -11.36
N SER A 164 -18.54 28.53 -12.49
CA SER A 164 -18.37 29.55 -13.51
C SER A 164 -18.51 30.92 -12.85
N SER A 165 -17.42 31.67 -12.78
CA SER A 165 -17.42 33.02 -12.25
C SER A 165 -17.99 33.99 -13.30
N ALA A 166 -19.30 34.13 -13.30
CA ALA A 166 -20.00 35.25 -13.89
C ALA A 166 -21.08 35.73 -12.91
N GLY A 167 -20.87 36.92 -12.32
CA GLY A 167 -21.89 37.64 -11.55
C GLY A 167 -21.44 38.06 -10.15
N ALA A 168 -20.90 39.28 -10.07
CA ALA A 168 -20.72 40.02 -8.83
C ALA A 168 -22.07 40.50 -8.29
N ALA A 169 -22.27 40.44 -6.96
CA ALA A 169 -22.82 41.49 -6.08
C ALA A 169 -23.58 40.92 -4.88
N GLY A 170 -23.06 41.19 -3.68
CA GLY A 170 -23.84 41.40 -2.46
C GLY A 170 -24.35 40.17 -1.69
N VAL A 171 -23.64 39.80 -0.62
CA VAL A 171 -24.27 39.57 0.69
C VAL A 171 -23.24 39.71 1.80
N ALA A 172 -23.44 40.72 2.63
CA ALA A 172 -22.77 40.91 3.91
C ALA A 172 -23.46 40.10 5.01
N ALA A 173 -22.66 39.65 5.97
CA ALA A 173 -22.99 39.39 7.38
C ALA A 173 -24.19 38.49 7.74
N ALA A 174 -23.90 37.26 8.18
CA ALA A 174 -24.53 36.56 9.31
C ALA A 174 -23.59 35.39 9.68
N GLY A 175 -23.06 35.29 10.90
CA GLY A 175 -23.84 34.94 12.10
C GLY A 175 -23.77 33.42 12.27
N GLY A 176 -22.94 32.96 13.21
CA GLY A 176 -22.38 31.62 13.27
C GLY A 176 -23.36 30.45 13.30
N HIS A 177 -22.91 29.34 12.71
CA HIS A 177 -23.25 27.99 13.15
C HIS A 177 -21.93 27.22 13.16
N ALA A 178 -21.41 26.95 14.36
CA ALA A 178 -20.33 26.00 14.55
C ALA A 178 -20.78 24.67 13.94
N ALA A 179 -20.05 24.21 12.93
CA ALA A 179 -20.33 22.95 12.27
C ALA A 179 -19.94 21.81 13.23
N ASP A 180 -20.92 21.36 14.02
CA ASP A 180 -20.83 20.25 14.97
C ASP A 180 -20.84 18.86 14.27
N GLY A 181 -20.44 18.84 12.99
CA GLY A 181 -20.35 17.63 12.17
C GLY A 181 -18.91 17.11 12.13
N PRO A 182 -18.71 15.79 11.92
CA PRO A 182 -17.37 15.25 11.71
C PRO A 182 -16.73 15.99 10.54
N THR A 183 -15.48 16.46 10.74
CA THR A 183 -14.72 17.05 9.64
C THR A 183 -14.54 16.00 8.53
N GLN A 184 -14.19 16.43 7.32
CA GLN A 184 -13.95 15.57 6.16
C GLN A 184 -12.98 14.39 6.43
N PHE A 185 -12.19 14.46 7.50
CA PHE A 185 -11.26 13.43 7.96
C PHE A 185 -11.70 12.68 9.22
N GLY A 186 -12.97 12.78 9.60
CA GLY A 186 -13.59 11.99 10.67
C GLY A 186 -13.31 12.45 12.10
N SER A 187 -12.47 13.47 12.30
CA SER A 187 -12.20 14.04 13.64
C SER A 187 -13.22 15.10 14.01
N ARG A 188 -13.60 15.17 15.29
CA ARG A 188 -14.33 16.33 15.84
C ARG A 188 -13.43 17.58 15.86
N ALA A 189 -14.05 18.76 15.92
CA ALA A 189 -13.33 20.04 15.84
C ALA A 189 -12.35 20.26 17.01
N ASP A 190 -12.65 19.64 18.15
CA ASP A 190 -11.91 19.66 19.42
C ASP A 190 -10.93 18.49 19.57
N GLU A 191 -10.94 17.52 18.66
CA GLU A 191 -10.06 16.37 18.68
C GLU A 191 -8.74 16.66 17.93
N GLU A 192 -7.62 16.46 18.62
CA GLU A 192 -6.30 16.54 18.00
C GLU A 192 -6.15 15.39 16.99
N PRO A 193 -5.90 15.67 15.70
CA PRO A 193 -5.90 14.64 14.69
C PRO A 193 -4.73 13.67 14.93
N LYS A 194 -5.01 12.37 14.87
CA LYS A 194 -4.00 11.31 15.00
C LYS A 194 -2.85 11.42 13.98
N PHE A 195 -3.08 12.13 12.88
CA PHE A 195 -2.10 12.42 11.85
C PHE A 195 -2.17 13.90 11.43
N GLY A 196 -1.03 14.59 11.40
CA GLY A 196 -0.93 16.01 11.03
C GLY A 196 -1.08 16.96 12.22
N VAL A 197 -0.82 18.25 12.00
CA VAL A 197 -0.93 19.30 13.03
C VAL A 197 -1.93 20.34 12.54
N ARG A 198 -2.93 20.68 13.36
CA ARG A 198 -3.82 21.82 13.09
C ARG A 198 -3.04 23.10 13.39
N LEU A 199 -2.72 23.87 12.36
CA LEU A 199 -2.23 25.22 12.56
C LEU A 199 -3.42 26.12 12.87
N SER A 200 -3.34 26.86 13.98
CA SER A 200 -4.30 27.95 14.25
C SER A 200 -4.27 28.99 13.11
N PRO A 201 -5.34 29.78 12.90
CA PRO A 201 -5.37 30.78 11.83
C PRO A 201 -4.16 31.75 11.84
N GLU A 202 -3.66 32.07 13.03
CA GLU A 202 -2.45 32.90 13.22
C GLU A 202 -1.17 32.17 12.78
N GLN A 203 -1.03 30.89 13.14
CA GLN A 203 0.12 30.06 12.74
C GLN A 203 0.12 29.78 11.23
N LEU A 204 -1.05 29.58 10.63
CA LEU A 204 -1.21 29.43 9.19
C LEU A 204 -0.79 30.70 8.45
N ALA A 205 -1.24 31.87 8.93
CA ALA A 205 -0.86 33.16 8.37
C ALA A 205 0.66 33.41 8.48
N ALA A 206 1.26 33.09 9.63
CA ALA A 206 2.71 33.18 9.82
C ALA A 206 3.47 32.25 8.88
N HIS A 207 2.98 31.03 8.66
CA HIS A 207 3.64 30.06 7.78
C HIS A 207 3.53 30.46 6.30
N LEU A 208 2.37 30.97 5.88
CA LEU A 208 2.16 31.52 4.53
C LEU A 208 3.01 32.78 4.29
N ALA A 209 3.15 33.66 5.29
CA ALA A 209 4.01 34.83 5.21
C ALA A 209 5.49 34.43 5.07
N ALA A 210 5.95 33.45 5.84
CA ALA A 210 7.30 32.91 5.74
C ALA A 210 7.56 32.21 4.39
N GLN A 211 6.57 31.49 3.85
CA GLN A 211 6.68 30.86 2.54
C GLN A 211 6.73 31.91 1.43
N LYS A 212 5.88 32.94 1.49
CA LYS A 212 5.86 34.03 0.53
C LYS A 212 7.17 34.83 0.53
N ALA A 213 7.76 35.05 1.70
CA ALA A 213 9.08 35.68 1.83
C ALA A 213 10.18 34.84 1.14
N ARG A 214 10.20 33.52 1.37
CA ARG A 214 11.16 32.60 0.71
C ARG A 214 10.99 32.55 -0.81
N MET A 215 9.75 32.60 -1.31
CA MET A 215 9.48 32.64 -2.75
C MET A 215 9.86 33.99 -3.38
N ALA A 216 9.70 35.08 -2.65
CA ALA A 216 10.16 36.40 -3.09
C ALA A 216 11.69 36.49 -3.16
N SER A 217 12.41 35.88 -2.21
CA SER A 217 13.88 35.77 -2.23
C SER A 217 14.42 34.89 -3.36
N ALA A 218 13.59 34.01 -3.93
CA ALA A 218 13.97 33.11 -5.02
C ALA A 218 13.76 33.72 -6.42
N THR A 219 13.22 34.95 -6.52
CA THR A 219 12.80 35.57 -7.80
C THR A 219 13.63 36.81 -8.19
N ASP A 220 14.70 37.17 -7.49
CA ASP A 220 15.59 38.28 -7.90
C ASP A 220 16.88 37.76 -8.58
N PRO A 221 17.09 37.98 -9.89
CA PRO A 221 18.23 37.43 -10.61
C PRO A 221 19.40 38.40 -10.65
N LYS A 222 19.75 39.17 -9.60
CA LYS A 222 21.06 39.87 -9.52
C LYS A 222 21.54 40.14 -8.08
N GLN A 223 22.37 39.25 -7.53
CA GLN A 223 23.57 39.63 -6.77
C GLN A 223 24.53 38.43 -6.68
N GLY A 224 25.66 38.56 -7.37
CA GLY A 224 26.77 37.63 -7.33
C GLY A 224 27.69 37.89 -6.13
N GLU A 225 28.59 36.92 -5.93
CA GLU A 225 29.83 36.98 -5.16
C GLU A 225 29.74 37.19 -3.64
N GLN A 226 29.86 36.07 -2.92
CA GLN A 226 30.94 35.92 -1.92
C GLN A 226 31.24 34.44 -1.69
N SER A 227 32.27 33.97 -2.40
CA SER A 227 33.07 32.81 -2.04
C SER A 227 34.01 33.20 -0.88
N PRO A 228 34.16 32.41 0.19
CA PRO A 228 35.40 32.41 0.95
C PRO A 228 36.26 31.26 0.45
N ALA A 229 37.29 31.64 -0.30
CA ALA A 229 38.44 30.80 -0.58
C ALA A 229 39.18 30.43 0.72
N GLY A 230 39.72 29.21 0.75
CA GLY A 230 41.05 28.95 1.32
C GLY A 230 41.11 28.29 2.70
N VAL A 231 41.17 26.96 2.72
CA VAL A 231 42.04 26.25 3.66
C VAL A 231 43.03 25.43 2.85
N LYS A 232 44.31 25.66 3.16
CA LYS A 232 45.50 25.27 2.40
C LYS A 232 45.67 23.76 2.32
N ALA A 233 46.21 23.32 1.18
CA ALA A 233 46.87 22.03 1.04
C ALA A 233 48.25 22.10 1.69
N ASP A 234 48.61 21.03 2.41
CA ASP A 234 49.99 20.56 2.53
C ASP A 234 49.99 19.02 2.44
N ALA A 235 50.97 18.53 1.69
CA ALA A 235 51.19 17.15 1.23
C ALA A 235 51.59 16.19 2.38
N LEU A 236 51.79 14.87 2.28
CA LEU A 236 52.14 13.87 1.27
C LEU A 236 51.45 12.54 1.71
N VAL A 237 51.28 11.44 0.96
CA VAL A 237 52.27 10.48 0.42
C VAL A 237 51.48 9.46 -0.43
N ALA A 238 52.14 8.98 -1.48
CA ALA A 238 51.70 7.96 -2.44
C ALA A 238 51.35 6.60 -1.82
N GLU A 239 50.44 5.85 -2.47
CA GLU A 239 50.86 4.57 -3.07
C GLU A 239 49.88 4.11 -4.18
N GLN A 240 50.47 3.60 -5.25
CA GLN A 240 49.83 2.99 -6.41
C GLN A 240 49.42 1.55 -6.08
N GLY A 241 48.42 1.00 -6.78
CA GLY A 241 48.16 -0.43 -6.66
C GLY A 241 47.01 -0.98 -7.49
N SER A 242 47.32 -1.29 -8.74
CA SER A 242 46.80 -2.42 -9.52
C SER A 242 45.30 -2.50 -9.89
N SER A 243 45.09 -2.25 -11.18
CA SER A 243 44.26 -3.07 -12.07
C SER A 243 44.04 -4.52 -11.64
N GLU A 244 42.80 -4.99 -11.63
CA GLU A 244 42.44 -6.27 -12.25
C GLU A 244 40.92 -6.42 -12.47
N GLN A 245 40.59 -7.03 -13.61
CA GLN A 245 39.34 -7.73 -13.91
C GLN A 245 38.13 -6.90 -14.39
N ALA A 246 38.30 -6.37 -15.60
CA ALA A 246 37.26 -6.54 -16.61
C ALA A 246 37.35 -7.96 -17.20
N ALA A 247 36.18 -8.53 -17.46
CA ALA A 247 35.88 -9.64 -18.38
C ALA A 247 36.30 -11.07 -17.99
N LYS A 248 35.28 -11.86 -17.58
CA LYS A 248 35.08 -13.19 -18.16
C LYS A 248 33.59 -13.49 -18.30
N ALA A 249 33.25 -13.94 -19.50
CA ALA A 249 31.92 -14.19 -20.00
C ALA A 249 31.37 -15.57 -19.57
N GLN A 250 30.05 -15.68 -19.76
CA GLN A 250 29.27 -16.83 -20.24
C GLN A 250 28.70 -17.88 -19.29
N GLU A 251 27.39 -18.04 -19.52
CA GLU A 251 26.56 -19.25 -19.51
C GLU A 251 26.13 -19.87 -18.19
N THR A 252 24.80 -19.98 -18.06
CA THR A 252 23.93 -21.07 -17.55
C THR A 252 22.71 -20.35 -16.92
N GLY A 253 21.48 -20.40 -17.43
CA GLY A 253 20.75 -21.56 -17.91
C GLY A 253 19.96 -22.19 -16.76
N GLU A 254 19.03 -21.47 -16.12
CA GLU A 254 18.09 -22.07 -15.17
C GLU A 254 16.73 -21.36 -15.28
N ARG A 255 15.66 -22.15 -15.46
CA ARG A 255 14.26 -21.70 -15.54
C ARG A 255 13.76 -21.47 -14.12
N ASP A 256 13.33 -20.26 -13.81
CA ASP A 256 12.54 -20.00 -12.61
C ASP A 256 11.10 -20.50 -12.84
N GLU A 257 10.87 -21.76 -12.46
CA GLU A 257 9.54 -22.31 -12.17
C GLU A 257 9.15 -21.91 -10.74
N ASP A 258 8.80 -20.65 -10.49
CA ASP A 258 8.14 -20.22 -9.25
C ASP A 258 7.42 -18.87 -9.45
N ASP A 259 6.50 -18.82 -10.43
CA ASP A 259 5.56 -17.71 -10.57
C ASP A 259 4.30 -17.96 -9.70
N PRO A 260 4.08 -17.19 -8.62
CA PRO A 260 2.91 -17.33 -7.76
C PRO A 260 1.59 -16.88 -8.41
N PHE A 261 1.60 -16.38 -9.65
CA PHE A 261 0.41 -15.85 -10.34
C PHE A 261 -0.20 -16.79 -11.38
N VAL A 262 0.33 -18.00 -11.56
CA VAL A 262 -0.28 -18.99 -12.46
C VAL A 262 -1.20 -19.93 -11.66
N PRO A 263 -2.53 -19.95 -11.91
CA PRO A 263 -3.39 -20.96 -11.32
C PRO A 263 -3.06 -22.33 -11.92
N ARG A 264 -2.70 -23.28 -11.07
CA ARG A 264 -2.51 -24.69 -11.47
C ARG A 264 -3.88 -25.27 -11.82
N SER A 265 -4.02 -25.70 -13.08
CA SER A 265 -5.18 -26.43 -13.62
C SER A 265 -5.19 -27.88 -13.16
#